data_AF-A0A259I5D4-F1
#
_entry.id   AF-A0A259I5D4-F1
#
_cell.length_a   1.000
_cell.length_b   1.000
_cell.length_c   1.000
_cell.angle_alpha   90.00
_cell.angle_beta   90.00
_cell.angle_gamma   90.00
#
_symmetry.space_group_name_H-M   'P 1'
#
loop_
_entity.id
_entity.type
_entity.pdbx_description
1 polymer ?
#
loop_
_entity_poly.entity_id
_entity_poly.type
_entity_poly.pdbx_seq_one_letter_code
_entity_poly.pdbx_strand_id
1 'polypeptide(L)'
;VSGLLSLLVGISISRRMSEPLKDLTSGVRAVARGDYAARVPEEGGREIETLIEIDTRRVDIKPDQPALLAAVPEVLRQGRMILPTLMRGFGPYPQGCFGWINRPEDWFERRAAACLYAALVADTALDLIGASERLLVEGRFAEAEVFVRALASLRPDMTVYTANAHNDVSFGALRLIDPTLTPQGHLVRVQPLDADLDTYRNRWQAEVAASAERTAA
;
A
#
# COMPACT_ATOMS: atom_id res chain seq x y z
N VAL A 1 -4.57 40.84 -7.75
CA VAL A 1 -3.60 39.86 -7.18
C VAL A 1 -4.28 38.55 -6.74
N SER A 2 -5.36 38.61 -5.95
CA SER A 2 -6.09 37.42 -5.47
C SER A 2 -6.64 36.49 -6.59
N GLY A 3 -7.23 37.04 -7.66
CA GLY A 3 -7.76 36.22 -8.76
C GLY A 3 -6.74 35.46 -9.60
N LEU A 4 -5.51 35.98 -9.74
CA LEU A 4 -4.43 35.29 -10.47
C LEU A 4 -3.88 34.12 -9.64
N LEU A 5 -3.82 34.30 -8.31
CA LEU A 5 -3.40 33.27 -7.38
C LEU A 5 -4.41 32.11 -7.34
N SER A 6 -5.72 32.41 -7.31
CA SER A 6 -6.78 31.39 -7.38
C SER A 6 -6.77 30.63 -8.71
N LEU A 7 -6.47 31.28 -9.83
CA LEU A 7 -6.37 30.62 -11.14
C LEU A 7 -5.15 29.69 -11.20
N LEU A 8 -4.00 30.13 -10.69
CA LEU A 8 -2.78 29.31 -10.61
C LEU A 8 -2.95 28.12 -9.68
N VAL A 9 -3.62 28.31 -8.54
CA VAL A 9 -4.00 27.22 -7.62
C VAL A 9 -4.96 26.26 -8.31
N GLY A 10 -5.98 26.77 -9.01
CA GLY A 10 -6.92 25.95 -9.78
C GLY A 10 -6.26 25.12 -10.88
N ILE A 11 -5.32 25.70 -11.63
CA ILE A 11 -4.53 25.01 -12.65
C ILE A 11 -3.62 23.95 -12.01
N SER A 12 -2.99 24.28 -10.88
CA SER A 12 -2.10 23.36 -10.15
C SER A 12 -2.85 22.16 -9.56
N ILE A 13 -4.02 22.40 -8.95
CA ILE A 13 -4.91 21.35 -8.44
C ILE A 13 -5.46 20.50 -9.60
N SER A 14 -5.88 21.13 -10.70
CA SER A 14 -6.37 20.42 -11.88
C SER A 14 -5.29 19.53 -12.49
N ARG A 15 -4.04 20.00 -12.60
CA ARG A 15 -2.94 19.16 -13.08
C ARG A 15 -2.68 17.97 -12.16
N ARG A 16 -2.56 18.22 -10.85
CA ARG A 16 -2.28 17.17 -9.85
C ARG A 16 -3.37 16.11 -9.73
N MET A 17 -4.64 16.45 -9.97
CA MET A 17 -5.76 15.49 -9.84
C MET A 17 -6.24 14.94 -11.18
N SER A 18 -6.28 15.76 -12.23
CA SER A 18 -6.94 15.40 -13.51
C SER A 18 -6.00 14.75 -14.51
N GLU A 19 -4.70 15.07 -14.50
CA GLU A 19 -3.74 14.46 -15.43
C GLU A 19 -3.54 12.98 -15.11
N PRO A 20 -3.29 12.55 -13.85
CA PRO A 20 -3.15 11.12 -13.53
C PRO A 20 -4.40 10.31 -13.87
N LEU A 21 -5.59 10.84 -13.57
CA LEU A 21 -6.87 10.20 -13.89
C LEU A 21 -7.11 10.10 -15.40
N LYS A 22 -6.73 11.14 -16.17
CA LYS A 22 -6.81 11.10 -17.64
C LYS A 22 -5.82 10.12 -18.23
N ASP A 23 -4.60 10.06 -17.72
CA ASP A 23 -3.56 9.16 -18.20
C ASP A 23 -3.92 7.70 -17.91
N LEU A 24 -4.44 7.39 -16.72
CA LEU A 24 -5.01 6.09 -16.39
C LEU A 24 -6.20 5.75 -17.30
N THR A 25 -7.17 6.66 -17.46
CA THR A 25 -8.34 6.43 -18.33
C THR A 25 -7.94 6.22 -19.78
N SER A 26 -6.94 6.97 -20.26
CA SER A 26 -6.37 6.84 -21.60
C SER A 26 -5.67 5.49 -21.76
N GLY A 27 -4.86 5.08 -20.78
CA GLY A 27 -4.20 3.79 -20.74
C GLY A 27 -5.19 2.63 -20.78
N VAL A 28 -6.24 2.66 -19.95
CA VAL A 28 -7.29 1.62 -19.95
C VAL A 28 -8.00 1.56 -21.31
N ARG A 29 -8.31 2.71 -21.92
CA ARG A 29 -8.92 2.75 -23.25
C ARG A 29 -8.00 2.25 -24.36
N ALA A 30 -6.70 2.51 -24.26
CA ALA A 30 -5.72 2.00 -25.21
C ALA A 30 -5.67 0.47 -25.16
N VAL A 31 -5.58 -0.10 -23.96
CA VAL A 31 -5.63 -1.55 -23.72
C VAL A 31 -6.95 -2.14 -24.25
N ALA A 32 -8.09 -1.52 -23.96
CA ALA A 32 -9.40 -1.97 -24.43
C ALA A 32 -9.54 -1.95 -25.97
N ARG A 33 -8.73 -1.14 -26.67
CA ARG A 33 -8.67 -1.07 -28.13
C ARG A 33 -7.58 -1.96 -28.74
N GLY A 34 -6.88 -2.74 -27.92
CA GLY A 34 -5.82 -3.65 -28.36
C GLY A 34 -4.43 -3.01 -28.45
N ASP A 35 -4.24 -1.78 -27.97
CA ASP A 35 -2.92 -1.17 -27.83
C ASP A 35 -2.33 -1.49 -26.45
N TYR A 36 -1.57 -2.58 -26.39
CA TYR A 36 -0.85 -3.03 -25.20
C TYR A 36 0.55 -2.40 -25.07
N ALA A 37 0.96 -1.54 -26.02
CA ALA A 37 2.22 -0.82 -25.96
C ALA A 37 2.12 0.48 -25.14
N ALA A 38 0.90 0.96 -24.88
CA ALA A 38 0.65 2.09 -24.00
C ALA A 38 1.34 1.91 -22.64
N ARG A 39 1.94 2.99 -22.13
CA ARG A 39 2.57 3.06 -20.82
C ARG A 39 2.00 4.25 -20.08
N VAL A 40 1.55 4.02 -18.85
CA VAL A 40 1.19 5.08 -17.91
C VAL A 40 2.33 5.17 -16.89
N PRO A 41 3.04 6.30 -16.79
CA PRO A 41 4.08 6.47 -15.78
C PRO A 41 3.46 6.49 -14.38
N GLU A 42 3.91 5.58 -13.52
CA GLU A 42 3.48 5.47 -12.12
C GLU A 42 4.58 5.99 -11.19
N GLU A 43 4.25 6.92 -10.31
CA GLU A 43 5.20 7.47 -9.32
C GLU A 43 4.98 6.95 -7.89
N GLY A 44 3.87 6.25 -7.62
CA GLY A 44 3.38 5.92 -6.26
C GLY A 44 4.00 4.69 -5.56
N GLY A 45 4.89 3.94 -6.20
CA GLY A 45 5.35 2.64 -5.70
C GLY A 45 6.60 2.64 -4.80
N ARG A 46 7.06 3.80 -4.31
CA ARG A 46 8.41 3.93 -3.70
C ARG A 46 8.42 4.29 -2.20
N GLU A 47 7.28 4.28 -1.52
CA GLU A 47 7.22 4.71 -0.12
C GLU A 47 8.02 3.78 0.81
N ILE A 48 7.86 2.46 0.66
CA ILE A 48 8.58 1.49 1.49
C ILE A 48 10.08 1.54 1.19
N GLU A 49 10.48 1.64 -0.08
CA GLU A 49 11.88 1.80 -0.51
C GLU A 49 12.52 3.03 0.14
N THR A 50 11.76 4.13 0.21
CA THR A 50 12.22 5.37 0.86
C THR A 50 12.42 5.16 2.37
N LEU A 51 11.56 4.37 3.02
CA LEU A 51 11.63 4.10 4.46
C LEU A 51 12.76 3.15 4.87
N ILE A 52 13.13 2.21 3.99
CA ILE A 52 14.16 1.20 4.29
C ILE A 52 15.57 1.66 3.94
N GLU A 53 15.72 2.71 3.13
CA GLU A 53 16.94 3.40 2.68
C GLU A 53 17.96 2.54 1.91
N ILE A 54 18.08 1.24 2.18
CA ILE A 54 19.06 0.31 1.58
C ILE A 54 18.38 -1.01 1.21
N ASP A 55 18.80 -1.60 0.08
CA ASP A 55 18.30 -2.89 -0.42
C ASP A 55 18.42 -4.05 0.58
N THR A 56 19.45 -4.06 1.43
CA THR A 56 19.64 -5.07 2.49
C THR A 56 18.65 -4.94 3.65
N ARG A 57 17.79 -3.91 3.62
CA ARG A 57 16.73 -3.66 4.61
C ARG A 57 15.34 -3.79 3.99
N ARG A 58 15.25 -4.45 2.84
CA ARG A 58 13.96 -4.81 2.26
C ARG A 58 13.09 -5.59 3.24
N VAL A 59 11.78 -5.32 3.17
CA VAL A 59 10.78 -5.91 4.07
C VAL A 59 10.40 -7.34 3.66
N ASP A 60 10.73 -7.74 2.44
CA ASP A 60 10.48 -9.06 1.85
C ASP A 60 11.74 -9.95 1.82
N ILE A 61 12.74 -9.63 2.65
CA ILE A 61 13.91 -10.50 2.85
C ILE A 61 13.46 -11.73 3.65
N LYS A 62 13.42 -12.89 2.98
CA LYS A 62 12.88 -14.14 3.55
C LYS A 62 13.53 -14.58 4.87
N PRO A 63 14.88 -14.54 5.03
CA PRO A 63 15.52 -14.87 6.31
C PRO A 63 15.14 -13.94 7.47
N ASP A 64 14.68 -12.72 7.18
CA ASP A 64 14.39 -11.71 8.19
C ASP A 64 12.96 -11.77 8.71
N GLN A 65 12.05 -12.49 8.03
CA GLN A 65 10.62 -12.53 8.37
C GLN A 65 10.34 -12.91 9.83
N PRO A 66 11.01 -13.92 10.43
CA PRO A 66 10.79 -14.25 11.84
C PRO A 66 11.15 -13.10 12.79
N ALA A 67 12.25 -12.39 12.51
CA ALA A 67 12.69 -11.26 13.34
C ALA A 67 11.79 -10.02 13.13
N LEU A 68 11.30 -9.80 11.90
CA LEU A 68 10.32 -8.75 11.62
C LEU A 68 9.00 -8.99 12.36
N LEU A 69 8.51 -10.24 12.37
CA LEU A 69 7.32 -10.61 13.14
C LEU A 69 7.54 -10.44 14.65
N ALA A 70 8.71 -10.84 15.15
CA ALA A 70 9.07 -10.69 16.57
C ALA A 70 9.16 -9.23 17.03
N ALA A 71 9.38 -8.27 16.11
CA ALA A 71 9.41 -6.85 16.41
C ALA A 71 8.02 -6.20 16.50
N VAL A 72 6.97 -6.82 15.92
CA VAL A 72 5.61 -6.27 15.89
C VAL A 72 5.05 -5.94 17.29
N PRO A 73 5.14 -6.82 18.30
CA PRO A 73 4.59 -6.52 19.62
C PRO A 73 5.14 -5.23 20.23
N GLU A 74 6.44 -4.98 20.07
CA GLU A 74 7.10 -3.78 20.61
C GLU A 74 6.69 -2.53 19.84
N VAL A 75 6.58 -2.62 18.51
CA VAL A 75 6.05 -1.55 17.65
C VAL A 75 4.64 -1.13 18.08
N LEU A 76 3.76 -2.10 18.32
CA LEU A 76 2.39 -1.86 18.77
C LEU A 76 2.35 -1.27 20.19
N ARG A 77 3.11 -1.86 21.13
CA ARG A 77 3.18 -1.42 22.53
C ARG A 77 3.65 0.01 22.67
N GLN A 78 4.66 0.41 21.90
CA GLN A 78 5.21 1.77 21.90
C GLN A 78 4.45 2.74 20.97
N GLY A 79 3.46 2.25 20.22
CA GLY A 79 2.70 3.06 19.27
C GLY A 79 3.58 3.70 18.20
N ARG A 80 4.55 2.95 17.67
CA ARG A 80 5.52 3.46 16.70
C ARG A 80 4.92 3.43 15.31
N MET A 81 4.57 4.59 14.77
CA MET A 81 3.81 4.68 13.54
C MET A 81 4.40 5.68 12.55
N ILE A 82 4.16 5.40 11.28
CA ILE A 82 4.43 6.31 10.17
C ILE A 82 3.11 6.93 9.76
N LEU A 83 3.08 8.25 9.64
CA LEU A 83 1.94 8.99 9.10
C LEU A 83 2.13 9.24 7.60
N PRO A 84 1.06 9.12 6.80
CA PRO A 84 1.11 9.38 5.38
C PRO A 84 1.20 10.89 5.08
N THR A 85 1.69 11.30 3.92
CA THR A 85 2.21 10.48 2.80
C THR A 85 3.67 10.78 2.54
N LEU A 86 4.45 9.77 2.15
CA LEU A 86 5.79 9.98 1.60
C LEU A 86 5.75 10.46 0.13
N MET A 87 4.64 10.23 -0.57
CA MET A 87 4.42 10.60 -1.97
C MET A 87 3.22 11.54 -2.11
N ARG A 88 3.46 12.85 -1.96
CA ARG A 88 2.41 13.87 -2.07
C ARG A 88 1.70 13.83 -3.43
N GLY A 89 0.38 13.91 -3.40
CA GLY A 89 -0.49 13.86 -4.58
C GLY A 89 -0.99 12.46 -4.94
N PHE A 90 -0.50 11.41 -4.30
CA PHE A 90 -0.85 10.02 -4.60
C PHE A 90 -1.46 9.29 -3.40
N GLY A 91 -2.13 8.17 -3.70
CA GLY A 91 -2.75 7.31 -2.69
C GLY A 91 -3.98 7.92 -2.01
N PRO A 92 -4.51 7.26 -0.97
CA PRO A 92 -5.71 7.70 -0.26
C PRO A 92 -5.49 8.96 0.61
N TYR A 93 -4.23 9.33 0.88
CA TYR A 93 -3.86 10.48 1.70
C TYR A 93 -2.98 11.48 0.92
N PRO A 94 -3.45 12.03 -0.21
CA PRO A 94 -2.60 12.77 -1.15
C PRO A 94 -2.10 14.12 -0.60
N GLN A 95 -2.77 14.67 0.41
CA GLN A 95 -2.38 15.91 1.09
C GLN A 95 -1.70 15.67 2.44
N GLY A 96 -1.46 14.41 2.79
CA GLY A 96 -0.81 14.05 4.05
C GLY A 96 0.60 14.64 4.16
N CYS A 97 1.03 14.90 5.39
CA CYS A 97 2.40 15.27 5.69
C CYS A 97 3.08 14.10 6.38
N PHE A 98 4.09 13.52 5.72
CA PHE A 98 4.90 12.45 6.30
C PHE A 98 5.42 12.82 7.69
N GLY A 99 5.30 11.88 8.63
CA GLY A 99 5.83 12.02 9.97
C GLY A 99 6.05 10.67 10.63
N TRP A 100 6.96 10.65 11.59
CA TRP A 100 7.12 9.52 12.51
C TRP A 100 6.56 9.89 13.88
N ILE A 101 5.85 8.95 14.49
CA ILE A 101 5.53 8.96 15.92
C ILE A 101 6.35 7.84 16.56
N ASN A 102 7.07 8.16 17.63
CA ASN A 102 7.89 7.23 18.42
C ASN A 102 8.86 6.37 17.57
N ARG A 103 9.55 7.01 16.60
CA ARG A 103 10.46 6.34 15.68
C ARG A 103 11.45 5.43 16.43
N PRO A 104 11.50 4.11 16.14
CA PRO A 104 12.44 3.22 16.79
C PRO A 104 13.88 3.48 16.31
N GLU A 105 14.86 3.07 17.11
CA GLU A 105 16.26 2.98 16.67
C GLU A 105 16.55 1.64 16.00
N ASP A 106 15.92 0.56 16.47
CA ASP A 106 16.02 -0.77 15.86
C ASP A 106 15.43 -0.79 14.45
N TRP A 107 16.21 -1.32 13.51
CA TRP A 107 15.83 -1.48 12.11
C TRP A 107 14.77 -2.55 11.89
N PHE A 108 14.69 -3.61 12.72
CA PHE A 108 13.59 -4.56 12.62
C PHE A 108 12.26 -3.91 12.99
N GLU A 109 12.23 -3.12 14.06
CA GLU A 109 11.05 -2.34 14.44
C GLU A 109 10.67 -1.29 13.37
N ARG A 110 11.65 -0.61 12.76
CA ARG A 110 11.37 0.34 11.65
C ARG A 110 10.74 -0.36 10.45
N ARG A 111 11.27 -1.51 10.05
CA ARG A 111 10.76 -2.30 8.92
C ARG A 111 9.38 -2.88 9.21
N ALA A 112 9.16 -3.39 10.42
CA ALA A 112 7.84 -3.85 10.86
C ALA A 112 6.83 -2.69 10.83
N ALA A 113 7.19 -1.52 11.36
CA ALA A 113 6.34 -0.32 11.30
C ALA A 113 6.05 0.13 9.86
N ALA A 114 7.01 0.02 8.94
CA ALA A 114 6.80 0.29 7.51
C ALA A 114 5.79 -0.69 6.88
N CYS A 115 5.84 -1.97 7.22
CA CYS A 115 4.83 -2.95 6.78
C CYS A 115 3.44 -2.64 7.35
N LEU A 116 3.34 -2.28 8.64
CA LEU A 116 2.07 -1.90 9.26
C LEU A 116 1.49 -0.64 8.62
N TYR A 117 2.33 0.36 8.34
CA TYR A 117 1.94 1.58 7.62
C TYR A 117 1.38 1.26 6.24
N ALA A 118 2.09 0.44 5.46
CA ALA A 118 1.63 0.04 4.15
C ALA A 118 0.30 -0.73 4.21
N ALA A 119 0.12 -1.59 5.22
CA ALA A 119 -1.13 -2.30 5.45
C ALA A 119 -2.28 -1.35 5.77
N LEU A 120 -2.06 -0.31 6.59
CA LEU A 120 -3.08 0.70 6.93
C LEU A 120 -3.47 1.58 5.74
N VAL A 121 -2.50 1.98 4.92
CA VAL A 121 -2.76 2.72 3.67
C VAL A 121 -3.52 1.84 2.68
N ALA A 122 -3.13 0.58 2.53
CA ALA A 122 -3.82 -0.39 1.69
C ALA A 122 -5.23 -0.69 2.20
N ASP A 123 -5.42 -0.82 3.52
CA ASP A 123 -6.74 -0.98 4.15
C ASP A 123 -7.67 0.19 3.79
N THR A 124 -7.17 1.41 3.85
CA THR A 124 -7.94 2.60 3.42
C THR A 124 -8.28 2.53 1.92
N ALA A 125 -7.32 2.15 1.08
CA ALA A 125 -7.54 2.06 -0.37
C ALA A 125 -8.57 0.98 -0.75
N LEU A 126 -8.57 -0.14 -0.02
CA LEU A 126 -9.53 -1.23 -0.20
C LEU A 126 -10.95 -0.82 0.20
N ASP A 127 -11.11 0.01 1.25
CA ASP A 127 -12.41 0.58 1.62
C ASP A 127 -12.97 1.50 0.53
N LEU A 128 -12.12 2.32 -0.10
CA LEU A 128 -12.56 3.24 -1.16
C LEU A 128 -13.19 2.52 -2.37
N ILE A 129 -12.80 1.27 -2.63
CA ILE A 129 -13.35 0.46 -3.71
C ILE A 129 -14.40 -0.56 -3.23
N GLY A 130 -14.70 -0.60 -1.93
CA GLY A 130 -15.64 -1.55 -1.34
C GLY A 130 -15.19 -3.02 -1.47
N ALA A 131 -13.89 -3.29 -1.39
CA ALA A 131 -13.35 -4.64 -1.50
C ALA A 131 -13.90 -5.55 -0.38
N SER A 132 -14.30 -6.77 -0.73
CA SER A 132 -14.93 -7.73 0.20
C SER A 132 -14.64 -9.19 -0.19
N GLU A 133 -14.96 -10.11 0.72
CA GLU A 133 -14.79 -11.57 0.64
C GLU A 133 -13.36 -12.10 0.52
N ARG A 134 -12.63 -11.73 -0.54
CA ARG A 134 -11.34 -12.34 -0.91
C ARG A 134 -10.35 -11.27 -1.36
N LEU A 135 -9.14 -11.34 -0.84
CA LEU A 135 -8.01 -10.50 -1.27
C LEU A 135 -6.86 -11.41 -1.67
N LEU A 136 -6.39 -11.28 -2.91
CA LEU A 136 -5.15 -11.90 -3.36
C LEU A 136 -4.05 -10.83 -3.35
N VAL A 137 -2.98 -11.07 -2.60
CA VAL A 137 -1.79 -10.23 -2.60
C VAL A 137 -0.74 -10.88 -3.49
N GLU A 138 -0.36 -10.17 -4.55
CA GLU A 138 0.65 -10.59 -5.52
C GLU A 138 1.90 -9.71 -5.48
N GLY A 139 2.92 -10.13 -6.23
CA GLY A 139 4.19 -9.43 -6.31
C GLY A 139 5.05 -9.60 -5.06
N ARG A 140 6.17 -8.89 -5.02
CA ARG A 140 7.20 -9.11 -4.00
C ARG A 140 6.72 -8.89 -2.56
N PHE A 141 5.74 -8.01 -2.35
CA PHE A 141 5.19 -7.72 -1.03
C PHE A 141 4.31 -8.85 -0.47
N ALA A 142 3.93 -9.83 -1.30
CA ALA A 142 3.31 -11.07 -0.83
C ALA A 142 4.24 -11.88 0.11
N GLU A 143 5.56 -11.71 -0.02
CA GLU A 143 6.57 -12.33 0.85
C GLU A 143 6.86 -11.51 2.13
N ALA A 144 6.30 -10.30 2.27
CA ALA A 144 6.43 -9.49 3.48
C ALA A 144 5.38 -9.94 4.51
N GLU A 145 5.74 -10.89 5.36
CA GLU A 145 4.81 -11.55 6.30
C GLU A 145 4.10 -10.56 7.23
N VAL A 146 4.80 -9.54 7.74
CA VAL A 146 4.17 -8.51 8.58
C VAL A 146 3.06 -7.78 7.82
N PHE A 147 3.26 -7.46 6.53
CA PHE A 147 2.29 -6.72 5.72
C PHE A 147 1.04 -7.56 5.41
N VAL A 148 1.21 -8.77 4.88
CA VAL A 148 0.07 -9.61 4.50
C VAL A 148 -0.72 -10.07 5.73
N ARG A 149 -0.05 -10.38 6.84
CA ARG A 149 -0.71 -10.78 8.08
C ARG A 149 -1.40 -9.59 8.76
N ALA A 150 -0.86 -8.38 8.65
CA ALA A 150 -1.54 -7.17 9.10
C ALA A 150 -2.82 -6.93 8.31
N LEU A 151 -2.81 -7.06 6.98
CA LEU A 151 -4.04 -6.98 6.18
C LEU A 151 -5.09 -8.02 6.59
N ALA A 152 -4.67 -9.25 6.88
CA ALA A 152 -5.57 -10.28 7.39
C ALA A 152 -6.15 -9.93 8.78
N SER A 153 -5.38 -9.27 9.65
CA SER A 153 -5.88 -8.76 10.94
C SER A 153 -6.83 -7.57 10.78
N LEU A 154 -6.54 -6.63 9.88
CA LEU A 154 -7.37 -5.43 9.66
C LEU A 154 -8.74 -5.77 9.05
N ARG A 155 -8.83 -6.89 8.31
CA ARG A 155 -10.01 -7.31 7.55
C ARG A 155 -10.44 -8.73 7.91
N PRO A 156 -10.93 -8.98 9.14
CA PRO A 156 -11.31 -10.32 9.59
C PRO A 156 -12.42 -10.96 8.76
N ASP A 157 -13.26 -10.15 8.10
CA ASP A 157 -14.35 -10.61 7.22
C ASP A 157 -13.88 -10.99 5.81
N MET A 158 -12.61 -10.75 5.48
CA MET A 158 -12.02 -11.11 4.18
C MET A 158 -11.02 -12.24 4.34
N THR A 159 -11.00 -13.15 3.37
CA THR A 159 -9.94 -14.14 3.30
C THR A 159 -8.79 -13.61 2.45
N VAL A 160 -7.66 -13.35 3.10
CA VAL A 160 -6.42 -12.92 2.44
C VAL A 160 -5.63 -14.14 1.98
N TYR A 161 -5.18 -14.11 0.73
CA TYR A 161 -4.37 -15.13 0.08
C TYR A 161 -3.09 -14.54 -0.46
N THR A 162 -2.04 -15.35 -0.49
CA THR A 162 -0.85 -15.14 -1.33
C THR A 162 -0.75 -16.27 -2.35
N ALA A 163 -0.07 -16.01 -3.46
CA ALA A 163 0.26 -17.01 -4.46
C ALA A 163 1.78 -17.16 -4.57
N ASN A 164 2.25 -18.39 -4.74
CA ASN A 164 3.65 -18.72 -4.96
C ASN A 164 4.06 -18.67 -6.45
N ALA A 165 3.29 -17.99 -7.28
CA ALA A 165 3.50 -17.93 -8.73
C ALA A 165 4.27 -16.65 -9.11
N HIS A 166 5.13 -16.77 -10.12
CA HIS A 166 5.99 -15.68 -10.60
C HIS A 166 5.67 -15.26 -12.05
N ASN A 167 4.64 -15.86 -12.66
CA ASN A 167 4.29 -15.70 -14.08
C ASN A 167 2.83 -15.27 -14.30
N ASP A 168 2.20 -14.63 -13.30
CA ASP A 168 0.75 -14.38 -13.24
C ASP A 168 0.23 -13.58 -14.44
N VAL A 169 0.95 -12.54 -14.87
CA VAL A 169 0.55 -11.71 -16.02
C VAL A 169 0.57 -12.51 -17.33
N SER A 170 1.68 -13.21 -17.59
CA SER A 170 1.83 -14.04 -18.80
C SER A 170 0.84 -15.20 -18.82
N PHE A 171 0.59 -15.80 -17.66
CA PHE A 171 -0.40 -16.85 -17.51
C PHE A 171 -1.84 -16.33 -17.71
N GLY A 172 -2.16 -15.15 -17.19
CA GLY A 172 -3.43 -14.47 -17.46
C GLY A 172 -3.66 -14.24 -18.95
N ALA A 173 -2.62 -13.85 -19.70
CA ALA A 173 -2.70 -13.70 -21.15
C ALA A 173 -2.97 -15.04 -21.87
N LEU A 174 -2.35 -16.14 -21.44
CA LEU A 174 -2.62 -17.50 -21.95
C LEU A 174 -4.08 -17.91 -21.73
N ARG A 175 -4.69 -17.52 -20.60
CA ARG A 175 -6.10 -17.82 -20.32
C ARG A 175 -7.11 -17.09 -21.21
N LEU A 176 -6.68 -16.03 -21.91
CA LEU A 176 -7.52 -15.40 -22.95
C LEU A 176 -7.65 -16.29 -24.19
N ILE A 177 -6.68 -17.20 -24.43
CA ILE A 177 -6.72 -18.19 -25.50
C ILE A 177 -7.47 -19.44 -25.03
N ASP A 178 -7.16 -19.92 -23.82
CA ASP A 178 -7.81 -21.08 -23.21
C ASP A 178 -8.23 -20.80 -21.76
N PRO A 179 -9.52 -20.48 -21.53
CA PRO A 179 -10.04 -20.17 -20.20
C PRO A 179 -9.96 -21.33 -19.19
N THR A 180 -9.81 -22.58 -19.68
CA THR A 180 -9.77 -23.79 -18.85
C THR A 180 -8.43 -24.04 -18.20
N LEU A 181 -7.37 -23.33 -18.62
CA LEU A 181 -6.06 -23.40 -18.00
C LEU A 181 -6.12 -22.96 -16.54
N THR A 182 -5.56 -23.79 -15.67
CA THR A 182 -5.44 -23.55 -14.23
C THR A 182 -4.04 -23.05 -13.88
N PRO A 183 -3.89 -22.02 -13.04
CA PRO A 183 -2.57 -21.54 -12.60
C PRO A 183 -1.74 -22.66 -11.98
N GLN A 184 -0.44 -22.64 -12.23
CA GLN A 184 0.50 -23.52 -11.54
C GLN A 184 0.75 -22.95 -10.13
N GLY A 185 0.34 -23.69 -9.10
CA GLY A 185 0.50 -23.29 -7.71
C GLY A 185 -0.77 -23.47 -6.90
N HIS A 186 -0.74 -23.06 -5.64
CA HIS A 186 -1.91 -23.02 -4.78
C HIS A 186 -1.94 -21.69 -4.04
N LEU A 187 -3.16 -21.24 -3.75
CA LEU A 187 -3.36 -20.10 -2.87
C LEU A 187 -3.08 -20.51 -1.44
N VAL A 188 -2.24 -19.73 -0.75
CA VAL A 188 -1.96 -19.92 0.67
C VAL A 188 -2.80 -18.91 1.43
N ARG A 189 -3.69 -19.40 2.30
CA ARG A 189 -4.46 -18.53 3.19
C ARG A 189 -3.52 -17.91 4.22
N VAL A 190 -3.50 -16.58 4.28
CA VAL A 190 -2.69 -15.83 5.24
C VAL A 190 -3.36 -15.86 6.61
N GLN A 191 -2.56 -16.11 7.65
CA GLN A 191 -3.03 -16.05 9.04
C GLN A 191 -2.87 -14.63 9.59
N PRO A 192 -3.83 -14.12 10.39
CA PRO A 192 -3.70 -12.82 11.02
C PRO A 192 -2.45 -12.74 11.94
N LEU A 193 -2.01 -11.52 12.23
CA LEU A 193 -1.05 -11.27 13.31
C LEU A 193 -1.67 -11.65 14.66
N ASP A 194 -0.85 -12.17 15.55
CA ASP A 194 -1.22 -12.48 16.93
C ASP A 194 -1.12 -11.22 17.81
N ALA A 195 -1.89 -10.19 17.46
CA ALA A 195 -1.92 -8.91 18.17
C ALA A 195 -3.21 -8.12 17.86
N ASP A 196 -3.60 -7.24 18.79
CA ASP A 196 -4.68 -6.27 18.57
C ASP A 196 -4.19 -5.13 17.67
N LEU A 197 -4.57 -5.21 16.40
CA LEU A 197 -4.26 -4.19 15.41
C LEU A 197 -5.35 -3.12 15.31
N ASP A 198 -6.55 -3.35 15.85
CA ASP A 198 -7.67 -2.41 15.79
C ASP A 198 -7.36 -1.17 16.64
N THR A 199 -6.84 -1.37 17.86
CA THR A 199 -6.40 -0.26 18.71
C THR A 199 -5.30 0.57 18.01
N TYR A 200 -4.36 -0.10 17.35
CA TYR A 200 -3.29 0.59 16.62
C TYR A 200 -3.82 1.35 15.40
N ARG A 201 -4.72 0.75 14.61
CA ARG A 201 -5.41 1.42 13.48
C ARG A 201 -6.17 2.65 13.94
N ASN A 202 -6.98 2.53 14.99
CA ASN A 202 -7.81 3.64 15.50
C ASN A 202 -6.95 4.82 15.94
N ARG A 203 -5.84 4.55 16.64
CA ARG A 203 -4.87 5.59 17.01
C ARG A 203 -4.21 6.22 15.79
N TRP A 204 -3.79 5.41 14.82
CA TRP A 204 -3.20 5.91 13.59
C TRP A 204 -4.16 6.82 12.82
N GLN A 205 -5.42 6.41 12.63
CA GLN A 205 -6.44 7.22 11.95
C GLN A 205 -6.68 8.56 12.66
N ALA A 206 -6.72 8.57 13.99
CA ALA A 206 -6.84 9.81 14.77
C ALA A 206 -5.64 10.75 14.55
N GLU A 207 -4.42 10.22 14.52
CA GLU A 207 -3.20 11.02 14.26
C GLU A 207 -3.14 11.55 12.83
N VAL A 208 -3.60 10.77 11.84
CA VAL A 208 -3.73 11.23 10.45
C VAL A 208 -4.71 12.40 10.35
N ALA A 209 -5.89 12.28 10.97
CA ALA A 209 -6.89 13.35 11.00
C ALA A 209 -6.35 14.62 11.68
N ALA A 210 -5.73 14.48 12.86
CA ALA A 210 -5.15 15.61 13.59
C ALA A 210 -4.00 16.28 12.82
N SER A 211 -3.19 15.51 12.08
CA SER A 211 -2.12 16.04 11.23
C SER A 211 -2.65 16.86 10.05
N ALA A 212 -3.76 16.42 9.46
CA ALA A 212 -4.43 17.14 8.37
C ALA A 212 -4.96 18.50 8.85
N GLU A 213 -5.56 18.57 10.03
CA GLU A 213 -6.05 19.83 10.63
C GLU A 213 -4.91 20.83 10.87
N ARG A 214 -3.78 20.37 11.43
CA ARG A 214 -2.59 21.21 11.67
C ARG A 214 -1.97 21.77 10.40
N THR A 215 -2.11 21.07 9.28
CA THR A 215 -1.55 21.49 7.99
C THR A 215 -2.48 22.48 7.26
N ALA A 216 -3.77 22.49 7.61
CA ALA A 216 -4.77 23.38 7.03
C ALA A 216 -4.88 24.75 7.74
N ALA A 217 -4.40 24.85 8.99
CA ALA A 217 -4.33 26.08 9.79
C ALA A 217 -3.10 26.92 9.45
#